data_AF-A0A059WR51-F1
#
_entry.id   AF-A0A059WR51-F1
#
_cell.length_a   1.000
_cell.length_b   1.000
_cell.length_c   1.000
_cell.angle_alpha   90.00
_cell.angle_beta   90.00
_cell.angle_gamma   90.00
#
_symmetry.space_group_name_H-M   'P 1'
#
loop_
_entity.id
_entity.type
_entity.pdbx_description
1 polymer ?
#
loop_
_entity_poly.entity_id
_entity_poly.type
_entity_poly.pdbx_seq_one_letter_code
_entity_poly.pdbx_strand_id
1 'polypeptide(L)'
;KIEIEGNEITAGAGGKLKEIVYAARAANLGGMEWMEGIPGSVGGGLRMNAGAMGAQTLENVLRVRYLDPEGNAHTKQRDELEVHYRHVPLLEKNFAVSATFRAEPTAREEIDSRLEQSQEKRRTTQPIAKSAGCIFKNTASCPAGKLVDELGLKDLSVGAARVSDVHGNFIVNDGGATAADMLELIDKIKTTAREKRGIELETEVQIVGEDA
;
A
#
# COMPACT_ATOMS: atom_id res chain seq x y z
N LYS A 1 3.64 19.66 3.36
CA LYS A 1 4.80 20.37 2.75
C LYS A 1 5.68 19.33 2.10
N ILE A 2 6.09 19.56 0.85
CA ILE A 2 7.09 18.76 0.12
C ILE A 2 8.24 19.73 -0.19
N GLU A 3 9.46 19.31 0.12
CA GLU A 3 10.70 20.08 -0.07
C GLU A 3 11.65 19.24 -0.91
N ILE A 4 12.36 19.87 -1.84
CA ILE A 4 13.34 19.22 -2.71
C ILE A 4 14.67 19.92 -2.52
N GLU A 5 15.69 19.16 -2.14
CA GLU A 5 17.06 19.64 -1.94
C GLU A 5 18.02 18.68 -2.66
N GLY A 6 18.54 19.12 -3.81
CA GLY A 6 19.34 18.25 -4.68
C GLY A 6 18.54 17.04 -5.13
N ASN A 7 18.97 15.85 -4.70
CA ASN A 7 18.34 14.56 -5.02
C ASN A 7 17.50 13.99 -3.86
N GLU A 8 17.25 14.78 -2.82
CA GLU A 8 16.44 14.40 -1.67
C GLU A 8 15.08 15.08 -1.73
N ILE A 9 14.01 14.31 -1.48
CA ILE A 9 12.65 14.84 -1.40
C ILE A 9 12.12 14.58 0.00
N THR A 10 11.87 15.63 0.77
CA THR A 10 11.28 15.52 2.12
C THR A 10 9.79 15.81 2.06
N ALA A 11 8.98 14.89 2.61
CA ALA A 11 7.54 15.03 2.66
C ALA A 11 7.00 14.73 4.06
N GLY A 12 6.08 15.56 4.52
CA GLY A 12 5.34 15.31 5.76
C GLY A 12 4.44 14.07 5.66
N ALA A 13 4.17 13.40 6.78
CA ALA A 13 3.41 12.16 6.86
C ALA A 13 1.97 12.26 6.32
N GLY A 14 1.39 13.47 6.27
CA GLY A 14 0.08 13.72 5.65
C GLY A 14 0.10 13.92 4.13
N GLY A 15 1.27 14.13 3.52
CA GLY A 15 1.41 14.30 2.07
C GLY A 15 1.02 13.03 1.31
N LYS A 16 0.44 13.16 0.13
CA LYS A 16 0.05 12.00 -0.68
C LYS A 16 1.27 11.45 -1.43
N LEU A 17 1.36 10.12 -1.56
CA LEU A 17 2.45 9.48 -2.30
C LEU A 17 2.52 9.97 -3.75
N LYS A 18 1.38 10.09 -4.43
CA LYS A 18 1.30 10.68 -5.78
C LYS A 18 1.86 12.10 -5.87
N GLU A 19 1.71 12.93 -4.83
CA GLU A 19 2.21 14.31 -4.84
C GLU A 19 3.74 14.34 -4.81
N ILE A 20 4.38 13.39 -4.10
CA ILE A 20 5.84 13.20 -4.14
C ILE A 20 6.27 12.87 -5.56
N VAL A 21 5.58 11.93 -6.21
CA VAL A 21 5.94 11.51 -7.58
C VAL A 21 5.87 12.68 -8.55
N TYR A 22 4.81 13.48 -8.50
CA TYR A 22 4.67 14.64 -9.39
C TYR A 22 5.65 15.78 -9.04
N ALA A 23 5.99 15.97 -7.77
CA ALA A 23 7.02 16.92 -7.36
C ALA A 23 8.42 16.47 -7.86
N ALA A 24 8.74 15.18 -7.72
CA ALA A 24 9.96 14.56 -8.23
C ALA A 24 10.06 14.72 -9.74
N ARG A 25 8.99 14.36 -10.45
CA ARG A 25 8.86 14.56 -11.90
C ARG A 25 9.15 16.00 -12.29
N ALA A 26 8.52 16.98 -11.63
CA ALA A 26 8.72 18.40 -11.94
C ALA A 26 10.18 18.84 -11.82
N ALA A 27 10.93 18.24 -10.91
CA ALA A 27 12.36 18.47 -10.68
C ALA A 27 13.31 17.56 -11.49
N ASN A 28 12.79 16.74 -12.41
CA ASN A 28 13.57 15.73 -13.16
C ASN A 28 14.28 14.71 -12.25
N LEU A 29 13.55 14.30 -11.21
CA LEU A 29 13.95 13.27 -10.26
C LEU A 29 13.03 12.05 -10.43
N GLY A 30 13.62 10.89 -10.72
CA GLY A 30 12.93 9.62 -10.94
C GLY A 30 13.16 8.60 -9.81
N GLY A 31 12.67 7.37 -10.04
CA GLY A 31 12.86 6.21 -9.15
C GLY A 31 11.72 5.95 -8.16
N MET A 32 10.61 6.68 -8.30
CA MET A 32 9.47 6.70 -7.39
C MET A 32 8.12 6.59 -8.10
N GLU A 33 8.13 6.44 -9.42
CA GLU A 33 6.96 6.45 -10.30
C GLU A 33 5.93 5.37 -9.90
N TRP A 34 6.43 4.24 -9.40
CA TRP A 34 5.63 3.12 -8.89
C TRP A 34 4.69 3.50 -7.73
N MET A 35 4.98 4.59 -7.00
CA MET A 35 4.16 5.07 -5.88
C MET A 35 2.92 5.86 -6.34
N GLU A 36 2.84 6.31 -7.59
CA GLU A 36 1.74 7.16 -8.08
C GLU A 36 0.38 6.46 -7.87
N GLY A 37 0.35 5.17 -8.18
CA GLY A 37 -0.84 4.34 -8.07
C GLY A 37 -1.22 3.94 -6.65
N ILE A 38 -0.39 4.21 -5.64
CA ILE A 38 -0.67 3.80 -4.26
C ILE A 38 -1.54 4.87 -3.59
N PRO A 39 -2.81 4.56 -3.26
CA PRO A 39 -3.64 5.48 -2.50
C PRO A 39 -3.11 5.60 -1.06
N GLY A 40 -3.16 6.80 -0.50
CA GLY A 40 -2.80 7.03 0.90
C GLY A 40 -1.82 8.18 1.08
N SER A 41 -1.33 8.31 2.31
CA SER A 41 -0.33 9.30 2.68
C SER A 41 1.05 8.66 2.92
N VAL A 42 2.09 9.49 2.98
CA VAL A 42 3.44 9.09 3.36
C VAL A 42 3.47 8.31 4.66
N GLY A 43 2.76 8.78 5.70
CA GLY A 43 2.72 8.11 6.99
C GLY A 43 2.16 6.69 6.90
N GLY A 44 1.08 6.51 6.14
CA GLY A 44 0.53 5.17 5.87
C GLY A 44 1.50 4.30 5.06
N GLY A 45 2.13 4.90 4.04
CA GLY A 45 3.14 4.23 3.22
C GLY A 45 4.34 3.74 4.03
N LEU A 46 4.81 4.55 4.99
CA LEU A 46 5.88 4.19 5.91
C LEU A 46 5.41 3.09 6.88
N ARG A 47 4.25 3.25 7.53
CA ARG A 47 3.71 2.30 8.50
C ARG A 47 3.56 0.89 7.93
N MET A 48 3.08 0.81 6.69
CA MET A 48 2.79 -0.43 5.99
C MET A 48 3.94 -0.87 5.08
N ASN A 49 5.06 -0.15 5.03
CA ASN A 49 6.08 -0.34 3.99
C ASN A 49 5.43 -0.61 2.61
N ALA A 50 4.56 0.31 2.21
CA ALA A 50 3.68 0.13 1.07
C ALA A 50 4.50 -0.16 -0.18
N GLY A 51 4.01 -1.08 -1.02
CA GLY A 51 4.75 -1.54 -2.17
C GLY A 51 3.85 -1.86 -3.34
N ALA A 52 4.30 -1.52 -4.53
CA ALA A 52 3.66 -1.86 -5.79
C ALA A 52 4.74 -2.16 -6.83
N MET A 53 4.41 -2.99 -7.82
CA MET A 53 5.28 -3.23 -8.98
C MET A 53 6.68 -3.77 -8.64
N GLY A 54 6.82 -4.46 -7.51
CA GLY A 54 8.08 -5.05 -7.06
C GLY A 54 8.95 -4.12 -6.19
N ALA A 55 8.54 -2.86 -5.99
CA ALA A 55 9.23 -1.91 -5.14
C ALA A 55 8.48 -1.67 -3.81
N GLN A 56 9.18 -1.13 -2.82
CA GLN A 56 8.64 -0.85 -1.48
C GLN A 56 9.10 0.52 -0.96
N THR A 57 8.26 1.15 -0.13
CA THR A 57 8.44 2.55 0.27
C THR A 57 9.79 2.77 0.94
N LEU A 58 10.20 1.84 1.82
CA LEU A 58 11.44 1.97 2.58
C LEU A 58 12.69 1.73 1.70
N GLU A 59 12.58 1.25 0.46
CA GLU A 59 13.71 1.18 -0.47
C GLU A 59 14.13 2.56 -0.98
N ASN A 60 13.17 3.48 -1.09
CA ASN A 60 13.42 4.87 -1.48
C ASN A 60 13.66 5.82 -0.29
N VAL A 61 13.50 5.38 0.96
CA VAL A 61 13.63 6.26 2.14
C VAL A 61 15.09 6.35 2.58
N LEU A 62 15.58 7.56 2.84
CA LEU A 62 16.86 7.84 3.49
C LEU A 62 16.72 7.90 5.01
N ARG A 63 15.72 8.66 5.49
CA ARG A 63 15.49 8.85 6.92
C ARG A 63 14.02 9.10 7.23
N VAL A 64 13.61 8.74 8.43
CA VAL A 64 12.26 8.97 8.97
C VAL A 64 12.37 9.80 10.23
N ARG A 65 11.57 10.88 10.30
CA ARG A 65 11.32 11.64 11.53
C ARG A 65 10.02 11.16 12.15
N TYR A 66 10.02 10.89 13.45
CA TYR A 66 8.85 10.39 14.16
C TYR A 66 8.77 10.97 15.58
N LEU A 67 7.58 10.87 16.18
CA LEU A 67 7.36 11.12 17.60
C LEU A 67 7.14 9.79 18.33
N ASP A 68 7.68 9.67 19.54
CA ASP A 68 7.30 8.60 20.46
C ASP A 68 5.96 8.90 21.16
N PRO A 69 5.37 7.95 21.91
CA PRO A 69 4.13 8.17 22.66
C PRO A 69 4.18 9.34 23.64
N GLU A 70 5.35 9.66 24.15
CA GLU A 70 5.59 10.79 25.05
C GLU A 70 5.72 12.14 24.30
N GLY A 71 5.73 12.11 22.97
CA GLY A 71 5.81 13.29 22.11
C GLY A 71 7.22 13.79 21.83
N ASN A 72 8.26 13.04 22.21
CA ASN A 72 9.64 13.41 21.90
C ASN A 72 9.96 13.13 20.44
N ALA A 73 10.72 14.03 19.82
CA ALA A 73 11.08 13.94 18.42
C ALA A 73 12.36 13.12 18.22
N HIS A 74 12.28 12.17 17.29
CA HIS A 74 13.38 11.29 16.91
C HIS A 74 13.60 11.32 15.40
N THR A 75 14.82 10.97 14.97
CA THR A 75 15.15 10.74 13.57
C THR A 75 15.96 9.46 13.48
N LYS A 76 15.58 8.58 12.55
CA LYS A 76 16.34 7.38 12.21
C LYS A 76 16.66 7.36 10.73
N GLN A 77 17.90 7.02 10.41
CA GLN A 77 18.33 6.64 9.08
C GLN A 77 17.70 5.30 8.69
N ARG A 78 17.64 5.05 7.38
CA ARG A 78 17.00 3.85 6.84
C ARG A 78 17.64 2.55 7.33
N ASP A 79 18.95 2.51 7.47
CA ASP A 79 19.71 1.35 7.96
C ASP A 79 19.51 1.08 9.45
N GLU A 80 19.06 2.07 10.22
CA GLU A 80 18.68 1.95 11.63
C GLU A 80 17.22 1.44 11.83
N LEU A 81 16.48 1.24 10.73
CA LEU A 81 15.11 0.76 10.73
C LEU A 81 15.05 -0.74 10.45
N GLU A 82 14.44 -1.48 11.37
CA GLU A 82 13.93 -2.81 11.09
C GLU A 82 12.70 -2.69 10.16
N VAL A 83 12.73 -3.40 9.03
CA VAL A 83 11.70 -3.32 7.99
C VAL A 83 11.37 -4.73 7.51
N HIS A 84 10.09 -5.06 7.54
CA HIS A 84 9.54 -6.35 7.12
C HIS A 84 8.56 -6.16 5.95
N TYR A 85 8.16 -7.28 5.34
CA TYR A 85 7.10 -7.26 4.34
C TYR A 85 5.80 -6.75 4.97
N ARG A 86 5.32 -5.62 4.46
CA ARG A 86 4.09 -4.93 4.91
C ARG A 86 4.08 -4.46 6.36
N HIS A 87 5.24 -4.30 6.97
CA HIS A 87 5.34 -4.01 8.40
C HIS A 87 6.63 -3.29 8.76
N VAL A 88 6.51 -2.23 9.58
CA VAL A 88 7.64 -1.51 10.15
C VAL A 88 7.46 -1.45 11.67
N PRO A 89 8.13 -2.31 12.45
CA PRO A 89 7.94 -2.44 13.91
C PRO A 89 8.03 -1.11 14.66
N LEU A 90 8.93 -0.22 14.24
CA LEU A 90 9.07 1.10 14.85
C LEU A 90 7.77 1.90 14.78
N LEU A 91 7.11 1.91 13.63
CA LEU A 91 5.94 2.77 13.39
C LEU A 91 4.64 2.17 13.91
N GLU A 92 4.68 1.02 14.57
CA GLU A 92 3.51 0.50 15.30
C GLU A 92 3.23 1.27 16.58
N LYS A 93 4.30 1.72 17.24
CA LYS A 93 4.27 2.36 18.55
C LYS A 93 4.61 3.84 18.49
N ASN A 94 4.96 4.36 17.31
CA ASN A 94 5.46 5.70 17.11
C ASN A 94 4.73 6.37 15.93
N PHE A 95 4.72 7.70 15.91
CA PHE A 95 3.98 8.49 14.94
C PHE A 95 4.93 9.10 13.91
N ALA A 96 4.84 8.67 12.65
CA ALA A 96 5.62 9.28 11.57
C ALA A 96 5.26 10.76 11.39
N VAL A 97 6.27 11.62 11.29
CA VAL A 97 6.11 13.08 11.07
C VAL A 97 6.47 13.43 9.64
N SER A 98 7.58 12.90 9.14
CA SER A 98 8.04 13.10 7.76
C SER A 98 9.04 12.01 7.36
N ALA A 99 9.21 11.81 6.06
CA ALA A 99 10.32 11.03 5.53
C ALA A 99 11.04 11.82 4.44
N THR A 100 12.34 11.55 4.33
CA THR A 100 13.17 12.02 3.21
C THR A 100 13.43 10.83 2.30
N PHE A 101 13.11 11.01 1.02
CA PHE A 101 13.27 10.02 -0.01
C PHE A 101 14.52 10.33 -0.84
N ARG A 102 15.26 9.29 -1.22
CA ARG A 102 16.29 9.34 -2.26
C ARG A 102 15.61 9.30 -3.61
N ALA A 103 15.95 10.25 -4.46
CA ALA A 103 15.60 10.25 -5.86
C ALA A 103 16.85 10.24 -6.73
N GLU A 104 16.66 10.01 -8.03
CA GLU A 104 17.77 9.96 -8.99
C GLU A 104 17.52 10.97 -10.11
N PRO A 105 18.51 11.81 -10.49
CA PRO A 105 18.42 12.63 -11.68
C PRO A 105 18.07 11.76 -12.89
N THR A 106 16.91 12.01 -13.49
CA THR A 106 16.36 11.17 -14.56
C THR A 106 15.75 12.09 -15.63
N ALA A 107 15.91 11.74 -16.91
CA ALA A 107 15.31 12.50 -18.00
C ALA A 107 13.78 12.52 -17.87
N ARG A 108 13.16 13.67 -18.19
CA ARG A 108 11.71 13.86 -18.02
C ARG A 108 10.91 12.82 -18.81
N GLU A 109 11.36 12.52 -20.01
CA GLU A 109 10.74 11.57 -20.94
C GLU A 109 10.74 10.14 -20.36
N GLU A 110 11.80 9.78 -19.64
CA GLU A 110 11.90 8.47 -18.99
C GLU A 110 10.98 8.36 -17.77
N ILE A 111 10.90 9.42 -16.96
CA ILE A 111 9.95 9.50 -15.83
C ILE A 111 8.51 9.39 -16.36
N ASP A 112 8.19 10.11 -17.43
CA ASP A 112 6.86 10.10 -18.06
C ASP A 112 6.49 8.70 -18.57
N SER A 113 7.43 8.03 -19.25
CA SER A 113 7.21 6.66 -19.71
C SER A 113 6.98 5.68 -18.56
N ARG A 114 7.76 5.75 -17.48
CA ARG A 114 7.60 4.88 -16.30
C ARG A 114 6.28 5.14 -15.57
N LEU A 115 5.87 6.41 -15.48
CA LEU A 115 4.57 6.81 -14.93
C LEU A 115 3.41 6.24 -15.74
N GLU A 116 3.43 6.38 -17.06
CA GLU A 116 2.41 5.83 -17.94
C GLU A 116 2.30 4.30 -17.81
N GLN A 117 3.44 3.60 -17.79
CA GLN A 117 3.47 2.15 -17.56
C GLN A 117 2.87 1.76 -16.21
N SER A 118 3.17 2.51 -15.16
CA SER A 118 2.64 2.31 -13.81
C SER A 118 1.11 2.48 -13.79
N GLN A 119 0.63 3.57 -14.36
CA GLN A 119 -0.79 3.89 -14.43
C GLN A 119 -1.56 2.86 -15.27
N GLU A 120 -1.04 2.48 -16.43
CA GLU A 120 -1.65 1.48 -17.30
C GLU A 120 -1.77 0.13 -16.59
N LYS A 121 -0.69 -0.32 -15.96
CA LYS A 121 -0.69 -1.57 -15.21
C LYS A 121 -1.70 -1.54 -14.08
N ARG A 122 -1.79 -0.45 -13.31
CA ARG A 122 -2.81 -0.33 -12.26
C ARG A 122 -4.23 -0.36 -12.83
N ARG A 123 -4.50 0.42 -13.87
CA ARG A 123 -5.82 0.50 -14.52
C ARG A 123 -6.31 -0.85 -15.03
N THR A 124 -5.39 -1.65 -15.57
CA THR A 124 -5.73 -2.94 -16.20
C THR A 124 -5.75 -4.11 -15.22
N THR A 125 -5.07 -4.00 -14.07
CA THR A 125 -4.93 -5.12 -13.12
C THR A 125 -5.67 -4.91 -11.80
N GLN A 126 -6.19 -3.71 -11.52
CA GLN A 126 -6.86 -3.41 -10.25
C GLN A 126 -8.21 -2.69 -10.49
N PRO A 127 -9.22 -2.94 -9.65
CA PRO A 127 -10.52 -2.30 -9.81
C PRO A 127 -10.47 -0.80 -9.51
N ILE A 128 -11.13 -0.01 -10.36
CA ILE A 128 -11.41 1.41 -10.10
C ILE A 128 -12.72 1.50 -9.31
N ALA A 129 -12.68 1.07 -8.06
CA ALA A 129 -13.83 1.04 -7.17
C ALA A 129 -13.43 1.38 -5.72
N LYS A 130 -14.43 1.71 -4.89
CA LYS A 130 -14.21 1.92 -3.45
C LYS A 130 -13.77 0.61 -2.82
N SER A 131 -12.52 0.54 -2.36
CA SER A 131 -11.91 -0.63 -1.73
C SER A 131 -10.80 -0.20 -0.78
N ALA A 132 -10.31 -1.14 0.03
CA ALA A 132 -9.18 -0.93 0.96
C ALA A 132 -7.82 -1.36 0.36
N GLY A 133 -7.76 -1.64 -0.94
CA GLY A 133 -6.59 -2.27 -1.56
C GLY A 133 -6.62 -3.79 -1.46
N CYS A 134 -5.44 -4.42 -1.49
CA CYS A 134 -5.28 -5.84 -1.26
C CYS A 134 -5.73 -6.21 0.15
N ILE A 135 -6.66 -7.16 0.26
CA ILE A 135 -7.21 -7.63 1.53
C ILE A 135 -6.22 -8.54 2.25
N PHE A 136 -5.57 -9.45 1.52
CA PHE A 136 -4.67 -10.44 2.09
C PHE A 136 -3.22 -10.19 1.68
N LYS A 137 -2.30 -10.52 2.57
CA LYS A 137 -0.87 -10.65 2.24
C LYS A 137 -0.70 -11.79 1.24
N ASN A 138 0.35 -11.69 0.41
CA ASN A 138 0.74 -12.84 -0.41
C ASN A 138 1.23 -13.99 0.48
N THR A 139 0.92 -15.21 0.07
CA THR A 139 1.36 -16.42 0.76
C THR A 139 2.74 -16.84 0.25
N ALA A 140 3.43 -17.70 0.99
CA ALA A 140 4.72 -18.23 0.56
C ALA A 140 4.63 -19.03 -0.76
N SER A 141 3.49 -19.65 -1.04
CA SER A 141 3.28 -20.51 -2.22
C SER A 141 2.77 -19.76 -3.45
N CYS A 142 1.94 -18.73 -3.26
CA CYS A 142 1.35 -17.99 -4.37
C CYS A 142 0.80 -16.62 -3.96
N PRO A 143 0.62 -15.70 -4.93
CA PRO A 143 -0.10 -14.45 -4.69
C PRO A 143 -1.53 -14.70 -4.23
N ALA A 144 -2.01 -13.96 -3.22
CA ALA A 144 -3.33 -14.19 -2.65
C ALA A 144 -4.45 -13.96 -3.66
N GLY A 145 -4.33 -12.94 -4.53
CA GLY A 145 -5.31 -12.72 -5.59
C GLY A 145 -5.43 -13.89 -6.56
N LYS A 146 -4.31 -14.50 -6.95
CA LYS A 146 -4.32 -15.69 -7.81
C LYS A 146 -5.01 -16.86 -7.12
N LEU A 147 -4.77 -17.05 -5.81
CA LEU A 147 -5.45 -18.08 -5.03
C LEU A 147 -6.97 -17.87 -5.03
N VAL A 148 -7.44 -16.66 -4.74
CA VAL A 148 -8.88 -16.34 -4.72
C VAL A 148 -9.52 -16.53 -6.10
N ASP A 149 -8.83 -16.12 -7.17
CA ASP A 149 -9.25 -16.34 -8.56
C ASP A 149 -9.39 -17.84 -8.87
N GLU A 150 -8.38 -18.65 -8.56
CA GLU A 150 -8.39 -20.12 -8.78
C GLU A 150 -9.45 -20.85 -7.96
N LEU A 151 -9.82 -20.31 -6.80
CA LEU A 151 -10.89 -20.83 -5.96
C LEU A 151 -12.30 -20.51 -6.51
N GLY A 152 -12.38 -19.70 -7.57
CA GLY A 152 -13.63 -19.30 -8.22
C GLY A 152 -14.46 -18.34 -7.36
N LEU A 153 -13.80 -17.50 -6.55
CA LEU A 153 -14.47 -16.62 -5.58
C LEU A 153 -14.70 -15.19 -6.09
N LYS A 154 -14.33 -14.89 -7.34
CA LYS A 154 -14.71 -13.62 -7.99
C LYS A 154 -16.23 -13.46 -8.01
N ASP A 155 -16.68 -12.22 -7.83
CA ASP A 155 -18.09 -11.84 -7.70
C ASP A 155 -18.85 -12.44 -6.51
N LEU A 156 -18.19 -13.21 -5.62
CA LEU A 156 -18.78 -13.60 -4.35
C LEU A 156 -19.10 -12.35 -3.54
N SER A 157 -20.31 -12.27 -3.00
CA SER A 157 -20.78 -11.12 -2.24
C SER A 157 -21.39 -11.48 -0.88
N VAL A 158 -21.33 -10.51 0.02
CA VAL A 158 -22.11 -10.44 1.26
C VAL A 158 -22.64 -9.01 1.37
N GLY A 159 -23.96 -8.86 1.48
CA GLY A 159 -24.57 -7.53 1.41
C GLY A 159 -24.13 -6.77 0.15
N ALA A 160 -23.54 -5.59 0.35
CA ALA A 160 -22.98 -4.77 -0.73
C ALA A 160 -21.43 -4.86 -0.86
N ALA A 161 -20.78 -5.76 -0.10
CA ALA A 161 -19.38 -6.11 -0.27
C ALA A 161 -19.24 -7.24 -1.30
N ARG A 162 -18.32 -7.11 -2.25
CA ARG A 162 -18.10 -8.11 -3.31
C ARG A 162 -16.62 -8.30 -3.62
N VAL A 163 -16.20 -9.53 -3.89
CA VAL A 163 -14.87 -9.81 -4.45
C VAL A 163 -14.81 -9.31 -5.89
N SER A 164 -13.84 -8.46 -6.20
CA SER A 164 -13.70 -7.88 -7.53
C SER A 164 -13.50 -8.95 -8.61
N ASP A 165 -14.24 -8.81 -9.70
CA ASP A 165 -14.08 -9.51 -10.98
C ASP A 165 -12.73 -9.20 -11.65
N VAL A 166 -12.18 -8.01 -11.43
CA VAL A 166 -10.86 -7.61 -11.94
C VAL A 166 -9.72 -8.31 -11.19
N HIS A 167 -9.74 -8.32 -9.86
CA HIS A 167 -8.65 -8.88 -9.04
C HIS A 167 -9.17 -9.51 -7.74
N GLY A 168 -9.00 -10.81 -7.55
CA GLY A 168 -9.56 -11.53 -6.39
C GLY A 168 -9.00 -11.17 -5.02
N ASN A 169 -7.97 -10.32 -4.92
CA ASN A 169 -7.48 -9.84 -3.63
C ASN A 169 -8.13 -8.52 -3.22
N PHE A 170 -9.10 -8.01 -3.99
CA PHE A 170 -9.81 -6.78 -3.71
C PHE A 170 -11.25 -7.10 -3.38
N ILE A 171 -11.72 -6.60 -2.24
CA ILE A 171 -13.15 -6.51 -1.94
C ILE A 171 -13.58 -5.08 -2.22
N VAL A 172 -14.60 -4.93 -3.06
CA VAL A 172 -15.18 -3.64 -3.46
C VAL A 172 -16.48 -3.39 -2.70
N ASN A 173 -16.72 -2.12 -2.41
CA ASN A 173 -17.98 -1.61 -1.89
C ASN A 173 -18.82 -1.11 -3.07
N ASP A 174 -19.80 -1.89 -3.49
CA ASP A 174 -20.71 -1.53 -4.59
C ASP A 174 -21.76 -0.47 -4.18
N GLY A 175 -21.68 0.03 -2.94
CA GLY A 175 -22.53 1.06 -2.38
C GLY A 175 -23.30 0.54 -1.16
N GLY A 176 -23.01 1.07 0.02
CA GLY A 176 -23.72 0.73 1.25
C GLY A 176 -23.17 -0.49 2.00
N ALA A 177 -22.02 -1.04 1.59
CA ALA A 177 -21.40 -2.14 2.32
C ALA A 177 -20.99 -1.72 3.72
N THR A 178 -21.34 -2.54 4.71
CA THR A 178 -20.98 -2.35 6.12
C THR A 178 -19.65 -3.01 6.45
N ALA A 179 -19.07 -2.68 7.62
CA ALA A 179 -17.89 -3.39 8.11
C ALA A 179 -18.19 -4.87 8.37
N ALA A 180 -19.40 -5.20 8.84
CA ALA A 180 -19.84 -6.59 9.03
C ALA A 180 -19.85 -7.37 7.72
N ASP A 181 -20.38 -6.78 6.63
CA ASP A 181 -20.37 -7.41 5.30
C ASP A 181 -18.94 -7.71 4.82
N MET A 182 -18.03 -6.75 5.02
CA MET A 182 -16.61 -6.90 4.66
C MET A 182 -15.96 -8.02 5.47
N LEU A 183 -16.17 -8.06 6.78
CA LEU A 183 -15.58 -9.06 7.68
C LEU A 183 -16.12 -10.47 7.40
N GLU A 184 -17.43 -10.62 7.17
CA GLU A 184 -18.03 -11.89 6.80
C GLU A 184 -17.48 -12.39 5.46
N LEU A 185 -17.34 -11.50 4.47
CA LEU A 185 -16.76 -11.88 3.18
C LEU A 185 -15.27 -12.27 3.30
N ILE A 186 -14.50 -11.56 4.12
CA ILE A 186 -13.11 -11.93 4.44
C ILE A 186 -13.06 -13.34 5.04
N ASP A 187 -13.91 -13.64 6.02
CA ASP A 187 -13.93 -14.94 6.69
C ASP A 187 -14.33 -16.07 5.75
N LYS A 188 -15.31 -15.85 4.86
CA LYS A 188 -15.68 -16.82 3.81
C LYS A 188 -14.50 -17.15 2.89
N ILE A 189 -13.72 -16.14 2.48
CA ILE A 189 -12.54 -16.35 1.63
C ILE A 189 -11.47 -17.14 2.38
N LYS A 190 -11.16 -16.76 3.63
CA LYS A 190 -10.17 -17.47 4.47
C LYS A 190 -10.57 -18.93 4.68
N THR A 191 -11.82 -19.18 5.06
CA THR A 191 -12.36 -20.52 5.29
C THR A 191 -12.27 -21.36 4.03
N THR A 192 -12.68 -20.81 2.87
CA THR A 192 -12.61 -21.54 1.60
C THR A 192 -11.17 -21.86 1.19
N ALA A 193 -10.22 -20.92 1.36
CA ALA A 193 -8.81 -21.14 1.06
C ALA A 193 -8.20 -22.25 1.93
N ARG A 194 -8.53 -22.25 3.23
CA ARG A 194 -8.11 -23.29 4.17
C ARG A 194 -8.68 -24.65 3.79
N GLU A 195 -9.99 -24.74 3.55
CA GLU A 195 -10.67 -26.02 3.27
C GLU A 195 -10.25 -26.63 1.94
N LYS A 196 -10.14 -25.82 0.87
CA LYS A 196 -9.87 -26.33 -0.48
C LYS A 196 -8.39 -26.46 -0.80
N ARG A 197 -7.51 -25.67 -0.16
CA ARG A 197 -6.09 -25.60 -0.51
C ARG A 197 -5.14 -25.76 0.69
N GLY A 198 -5.67 -25.84 1.91
CA GLY A 198 -4.84 -25.93 3.12
C GLY A 198 -4.02 -24.66 3.40
N ILE A 199 -4.43 -23.52 2.83
CA ILE A 199 -3.68 -22.25 2.93
C ILE A 199 -4.40 -21.32 3.89
N GLU A 200 -3.69 -20.89 4.93
CA GLU A 200 -4.13 -19.83 5.83
C GLU A 200 -3.82 -18.45 5.24
N LEU A 201 -4.86 -17.66 4.99
CA LEU A 201 -4.72 -16.29 4.50
C LEU A 201 -4.66 -15.30 5.68
N GLU A 202 -3.63 -14.48 5.70
CA GLU A 202 -3.49 -13.36 6.64
C GLU A 202 -3.97 -12.06 5.99
N THR A 203 -4.74 -11.25 6.73
CA THR A 203 -5.15 -9.93 6.26
C THR A 203 -3.95 -8.97 6.22
N GLU A 204 -3.83 -8.21 5.12
CA GLU A 204 -2.94 -7.06 4.99
C GLU A 204 -3.66 -5.78 5.47
N VAL A 205 -4.94 -5.67 5.15
CA VAL A 205 -5.82 -4.62 5.68
C VAL A 205 -5.84 -4.64 7.20
N GLN A 206 -5.72 -3.46 7.80
CA GLN A 206 -5.85 -3.26 9.24
C GLN A 206 -7.34 -3.14 9.60
N ILE A 207 -7.81 -4.07 10.43
CA ILE A 207 -9.17 -4.06 10.97
C ILE A 207 -9.11 -3.34 12.32
N VAL A 208 -9.90 -2.29 12.47
CA VAL A 208 -9.94 -1.43 13.67
C VAL A 208 -11.39 -1.17 14.07
N GLY A 209 -11.60 -0.84 15.34
CA GLY A 209 -12.93 -0.65 15.92
C GLY A 209 -13.26 -1.74 16.94
N GLU A 210 -14.51 -1.75 17.36
CA GLU A 210 -15.09 -2.72 18.30
C GLU A 210 -16.28 -3.40 17.61
N ASP A 211 -16.62 -4.60 18.08
CA ASP A 211 -17.86 -5.27 17.66
C ASP A 211 -19.07 -4.41 18.05
N ALA A 212 -20.11 -4.45 17.22
CA ALA A 212 -21.33 -3.66 17.40
C ALA A 212 -22.19 -4.13 18.58
#